data_AF-A0A9E5J6G3-F1
#
_entry.id   AF-A0A9E5J6G3-F1
#
_cell.length_a   1.000
_cell.length_b   1.000
_cell.length_c   1.000
_cell.angle_alpha   90.00
_cell.angle_beta   90.00
_cell.angle_gamma   90.00
#
_symmetry.space_group_name_H-M   'P 1'
#
loop_
_entity.id
_entity.type
_entity.pdbx_description
1 polymer ?
#
loop_
_entity_poly.entity_id
_entity_poly.type
_entity_poly.pdbx_seq_one_letter_code
_entity_poly.pdbx_strand_id
1 'polypeptide(L)'
;MQPRWFVRGDLDGWAGLFIDNLIQLLLILSLVPPVCGIPSGMVLGRILPGAALSILVGNLFYSWQAHRLAQRTGRNDVTALP
;
A
#
# COMPACT_ATOMS: atom_id res chain seq x y z
N MET A 1 -4.46 23.85 -13.73
CA MET A 1 -4.54 24.00 -12.27
C MET A 1 -3.45 23.13 -11.65
N GLN A 2 -2.74 23.59 -10.62
CA GLN A 2 -1.74 22.75 -9.93
C GLN A 2 -2.49 21.84 -8.94
N PRO A 3 -2.46 20.51 -9.11
CA PRO A 3 -3.13 19.59 -8.20
C PRO A 3 -2.50 19.70 -6.80
N ARG A 4 -3.35 19.77 -5.77
CA ARG A 4 -2.91 19.82 -4.38
C ARG A 4 -2.34 18.47 -3.97
N TRP A 5 -1.22 18.48 -3.25
CA TRP A 5 -0.56 17.26 -2.77
C TRP A 5 -1.28 16.58 -1.60
N PHE A 6 -2.11 17.33 -0.86
CA PHE A 6 -2.83 16.82 0.30
C PHE A 6 -4.23 17.43 0.40
N VAL A 7 -5.23 16.58 0.60
CA VAL A 7 -6.64 16.92 0.86
C VAL A 7 -7.14 16.17 2.10
N ARG A 8 -8.26 16.62 2.68
CA ARG A 8 -8.79 16.03 3.92
C ARG A 8 -9.12 14.53 3.79
N GLY A 9 -9.57 14.09 2.61
CA GLY A 9 -9.89 12.68 2.35
C GLY A 9 -8.68 11.75 2.30
N ASP A 10 -7.45 12.28 2.19
CA ASP A 10 -6.24 11.46 2.17
C ASP A 10 -5.98 10.79 3.51
N LEU A 11 -6.47 11.37 4.61
CA LEU A 11 -6.35 10.78 5.95
C LEU A 11 -7.22 9.51 6.09
N ASP A 12 -8.44 9.57 5.55
CA ASP A 12 -9.36 8.42 5.54
C ASP A 12 -8.82 7.32 4.63
N GLY A 13 -8.32 7.69 3.45
CA GLY A 13 -7.65 6.77 2.53
C GLY A 13 -6.41 6.13 3.13
N TRP A 14 -5.57 6.91 3.82
CA TRP A 14 -4.40 6.41 4.53
C TRP A 14 -4.78 5.43 5.64
N ALA A 15 -5.79 5.74 6.45
CA ALA A 15 -6.22 4.85 7.54
C ALA A 15 -6.78 3.52 6.99
N GLY A 16 -7.60 3.57 5.94
CA GLY A 16 -8.11 2.38 5.27
C GLY A 16 -6.99 1.50 4.71
N LEU A 17 -6.07 2.12 3.96
CA LEU A 17 -4.92 1.44 3.37
C LEU A 17 -3.99 0.85 4.43
N PHE A 18 -3.77 1.56 5.55
CA PHE A 18 -2.94 1.09 6.65
C PHE A 18 -3.55 -0.15 7.33
N ILE A 19 -4.86 -0.12 7.61
CA ILE A 19 -5.56 -1.25 8.23
C ILE A 19 -5.56 -2.46 7.29
N ASP A 20 -5.85 -2.26 6.01
CA ASP A 20 -5.83 -3.32 5.00
C ASP A 20 -4.46 -4.02 4.91
N ASN A 21 -3.39 -3.23 4.76
CA ASN A 21 -2.03 -3.76 4.73
C ASN A 21 -1.64 -4.47 6.03
N LEU A 22 -2.05 -3.94 7.19
CA LEU A 22 -1.80 -4.60 8.47
C LEU A 22 -2.49 -5.98 8.53
N ILE A 23 -3.75 -6.06 8.12
CA ILE A 23 -4.49 -7.31 8.04
C ILE A 23 -3.78 -8.28 7.09
N GLN A 24 -3.35 -7.82 5.92
CA GLN A 24 -2.66 -8.66 4.94
C GLN A 24 -1.33 -9.22 5.50
N LEU A 25 -0.56 -8.43 6.23
CA LEU A 25 0.66 -8.89 6.91
C LEU A 25 0.36 -9.91 8.03
N LEU A 26 -0.71 -9.69 8.80
CA LEU A 26 -1.16 -10.63 9.83
C LEU A 26 -1.66 -11.95 9.23
N LEU A 27 -2.35 -11.89 8.08
CA LEU A 27 -2.76 -13.07 7.32
C LEU A 27 -1.55 -13.84 6.80
N ILE A 28 -0.54 -13.16 6.28
CA ILE A 28 0.73 -13.80 5.88
C ILE A 28 1.35 -14.52 7.09
N LEU A 29 1.45 -13.85 8.24
CA LEU A 29 2.05 -14.43 9.44
C LEU A 29 1.29 -15.66 9.96
N SER A 30 -0.04 -15.64 9.91
CA SER A 30 -0.90 -16.67 10.49
C SER A 30 -1.22 -17.84 9.56
N LEU A 31 -1.33 -17.59 8.25
CA LEU A 31 -1.76 -18.60 7.27
C LEU A 31 -0.60 -19.26 6.55
N VAL A 32 0.48 -18.52 6.23
CA VAL A 32 1.57 -19.08 5.43
C VAL A 32 2.27 -20.26 6.13
N PRO A 33 2.54 -20.24 7.45
CA PRO A 33 3.15 -21.40 8.10
C PRO A 33 2.30 -22.69 8.08
N PRO A 34 1.03 -22.69 8.52
CA PRO A 34 0.22 -23.91 8.54
C PRO A 34 -0.28 -24.34 7.16
N VAL A 35 -0.56 -23.41 6.24
CA VAL A 35 -1.17 -23.71 4.93
C VAL A 35 -0.12 -24.05 3.87
N CYS A 36 0.98 -23.30 3.83
CA CYS A 36 2.03 -23.48 2.81
C CYS A 36 3.21 -24.32 3.32
N GLY A 37 3.23 -24.70 4.60
CA GLY A 37 4.33 -25.45 5.20
C GLY A 37 5.64 -24.66 5.32
N ILE A 38 5.59 -23.33 5.22
CA ILE A 38 6.79 -22.48 5.28
C ILE A 38 7.12 -22.15 6.74
N PRO A 39 8.33 -22.43 7.23
CA PRO A 39 8.67 -22.18 8.63
C PRO A 39 8.56 -20.69 8.99
N SER A 40 8.02 -20.40 10.19
CA SER A 40 7.77 -19.04 10.68
C SER A 40 9.02 -18.14 10.67
N GLY A 41 10.21 -18.71 10.93
CA GLY A 41 11.47 -17.98 10.83
C GLY A 41 11.76 -17.44 9.43
N MET A 42 11.38 -18.17 8.38
CA MET A 42 11.50 -17.69 6.99
C MET A 42 10.46 -16.62 6.67
N VAL A 43 9.23 -16.80 7.19
CA VAL A 43 8.15 -15.82 7.03
C VAL A 43 8.54 -14.48 7.66
N LEU A 44 8.96 -14.48 8.93
CA LEU A 44 9.40 -13.29 9.65
C LEU A 44 10.69 -12.69 9.11
N GLY A 45 11.66 -13.53 8.73
CA GLY A 45 13.00 -13.06 8.35
C GLY A 45 13.13 -12.59 6.89
N ARG A 46 12.23 -13.01 5.99
CA ARG A 46 12.33 -12.69 4.56
C ARG A 46 11.01 -12.24 3.93
N ILE A 47 9.92 -12.94 4.20
CA ILE A 47 8.64 -12.69 3.53
C ILE A 47 8.00 -11.40 4.05
N LEU A 48 7.84 -11.26 5.36
CA LEU A 48 7.26 -10.06 5.98
C LEU A 48 8.03 -8.78 5.64
N PRO A 49 9.38 -8.74 5.77
CA PRO A 49 10.16 -7.57 5.34
C PRO A 49 9.99 -7.26 3.85
N GLY A 50 9.99 -8.29 3.00
CA GLY A 50 9.79 -8.13 1.55
C GLY A 50 8.39 -7.61 1.21
N ALA A 51 7.35 -8.12 1.86
CA ALA A 51 5.98 -7.67 1.71
C ALA A 51 5.82 -6.22 2.16
N ALA A 52 6.34 -5.87 3.35
CA ALA A 52 6.29 -4.51 3.87
C ALA A 52 6.99 -3.50 2.94
N LEU A 53 8.16 -3.85 2.41
CA LEU A 53 8.86 -3.01 1.45
C LEU A 53 8.08 -2.88 0.13
N SER A 54 7.48 -3.97 -0.36
CA SER A 54 6.69 -3.96 -1.59
C SER A 54 5.46 -3.07 -1.47
N ILE A 55 4.76 -3.14 -0.32
CA ILE A 55 3.63 -2.28 0.01
C ILE A 55 4.05 -0.81 0.00
N LEU A 56 5.15 -0.48 0.70
CA LEU A 56 5.65 0.89 0.77
C LEU A 56 5.98 1.44 -0.62
N VAL A 57 6.73 0.68 -1.42
CA VAL A 57 7.15 1.10 -2.76
C VAL A 57 5.94 1.19 -3.71
N GLY A 58 5.02 0.22 -3.64
CA GLY A 58 3.80 0.21 -4.45
C GLY A 58 2.93 1.42 -4.20
N ASN A 59 2.69 1.77 -2.92
CA ASN A 59 1.89 2.93 -2.55
C ASN A 59 2.51 4.23 -3.06
N LEU A 60 3.83 4.42 -2.86
CA LEU A 60 4.54 5.59 -3.37
C LEU A 60 4.45 5.70 -4.90
N PHE A 61 4.58 4.57 -5.59
CA PHE A 61 4.49 4.52 -7.05
C PHE A 61 3.09 4.89 -7.55
N TYR A 62 2.03 4.36 -6.94
CA TYR A 62 0.66 4.70 -7.30
C TYR A 62 0.31 6.16 -6.98
N SER A 63 0.73 6.68 -5.82
CA SER A 63 0.56 8.10 -5.49
C SER A 63 1.25 9.01 -6.52
N TRP A 64 2.47 8.66 -6.93
CA TRP A 64 3.18 9.40 -7.98
C TRP A 64 2.47 9.34 -9.33
N GLN A 65 1.95 8.17 -9.73
CA GLN A 65 1.20 8.02 -10.98
C GLN A 65 -0.10 8.85 -10.97
N ALA A 66 -0.85 8.84 -9.87
CA ALA A 66 -2.05 9.66 -9.70
C ALA A 66 -1.72 11.15 -9.82
N HIS A 67 -0.65 11.61 -9.16
CA HIS A 67 -0.21 12.99 -9.25
C HIS A 67 0.21 13.38 -10.67
N ARG A 68 0.99 12.54 -11.36
CA ARG A 68 1.42 12.75 -12.75
C ARG A 68 0.22 12.80 -13.70
N LEU A 69 -0.79 11.96 -13.49
CA LEU A 69 -2.01 11.94 -14.29
C LEU A 69 -2.87 13.20 -14.05
N ALA A 70 -3.01 13.63 -12.79
CA ALA A 70 -3.69 14.87 -12.44
C ALA A 70 -3.06 16.09 -13.13
N GLN A 71 -1.73 16.18 -13.09
CA GLN A 71 -0.99 17.25 -13.78
C GLN A 71 -1.20 17.25 -15.30
N ARG A 72 -1.20 16.06 -15.94
CA ARG A 72 -1.37 15.92 -17.40
C ARG A 72 -2.77 16.24 -17.89
N THR A 73 -3.77 15.85 -17.11
CA THR A 73 -5.19 16.00 -17.50
C THR A 73 -5.82 17.29 -16.97
N GLY A 74 -5.14 18.00 -16.05
CA GLY A 74 -5.68 19.18 -15.39
C GLY A 74 -6.87 18.88 -14.47
N ARG A 75 -7.09 17.60 -14.13
CA ARG A 75 -8.18 17.12 -13.30
C ARG A 75 -7.82 17.14 -11.82
N ASN A 76 -8.81 17.41 -10.97
CA ASN A 76 -8.66 17.42 -9.51
C ASN A 76 -9.34 16.23 -8.82
N ASP A 77 -9.93 15.31 -9.59
CA ASP A 77 -10.67 14.13 -9.12
C ASP A 77 -9.90 12.82 -9.38
N VAL A 78 -8.59 12.92 -9.63
CA VAL A 78 -7.72 11.75 -9.81
C VAL A 78 -7.27 11.24 -8.45
N THR A 79 -7.50 9.95 -8.19
CA THR A 79 -7.07 9.25 -6.98
C THR A 79 -6.08 8.14 -7.33
N ALA A 80 -5.16 7.86 -6.41
CA ALA A 80 -4.35 6.64 -6.51
C ALA A 80 -5.25 5.42 -6.29
N LEU A 81 -4.96 4.34 -7.01
CA LEU A 81 -5.54 3.04 -6.70
C LEU A 81 -4.80 2.48 -5.47
N PRO A 82 -5.52 2.01 -4.43
CA PRO A 82 -4.93 1.32 -3.29
C PRO A 82 -4.40 -0.07 -3.70
#